data_AF-A0A382TTE9-F1
#
_entry.id   AF-A0A382TTE9-F1
#
_cell.length_a   1.000
_cell.length_b   1.000
_cell.length_c   1.000
_cell.angle_alpha   90.00
_cell.angle_beta   90.00
_cell.angle_gamma   90.00
#
_symmetry.space_group_name_H-M   'P 1'
#
loop_
_entity.id
_entity.type
_entity.pdbx_description
1 polymer ?
#
loop_
_entity_poly.entity_id
_entity_poly.type
_entity_poly.pdbx_seq_one_letter_code
_entity_poly.pdbx_strand_id
1 'polypeptide(L)'
;MYTFKDKIKIIIFGTDTPGGKLFDICLIITIILSIIMVMVDSVPDYHNSYGDSLRFAEWVFTILFSIEYILRIYCVRRVGSYIFSFYGIIDFLALLPTYLSILLPGAEVFSVIRVLRVLRVFRVLKLVQFMGEADQLMKAMAASKRKIFVFLFFIITLATILG
;
A
#
# COMPACT_ATOMS: atom_id res chain seq x y z
N MET A 1 -31.91 -3.12 -2.59
CA MET A 1 -31.51 -2.42 -1.35
C MET A 1 -30.09 -2.85 -1.02
N TYR A 2 -29.09 -2.02 -1.34
CA TYR A 2 -27.69 -2.38 -1.09
C TYR A 2 -27.43 -2.41 0.42
N THR A 3 -26.96 -3.55 0.92
CA THR A 3 -26.62 -3.71 2.33
C THR A 3 -25.40 -2.85 2.65
N PHE A 4 -25.24 -2.41 3.90
CA PHE A 4 -24.07 -1.61 4.34
C PHE A 4 -22.73 -2.28 3.97
N LYS A 5 -22.67 -3.63 4.02
CA LYS A 5 -21.54 -4.43 3.55
C LYS A 5 -21.22 -4.26 2.06
N ASP A 6 -22.23 -4.13 1.20
CA ASP A 6 -22.03 -3.99 -0.25
C ASP A 6 -21.42 -2.63 -0.59
N LYS A 7 -21.83 -1.57 0.12
CA LYS A 7 -21.25 -0.22 -0.04
C LYS A 7 -19.78 -0.20 0.36
N ILE A 8 -19.42 -0.80 1.51
CA ILE A 8 -18.02 -0.85 1.96
C ILE A 8 -17.19 -1.72 1.00
N LYS A 9 -17.74 -2.84 0.52
CA LYS A 9 -17.06 -3.69 -0.46
C LYS A 9 -16.75 -2.91 -1.76
N ILE A 10 -17.68 -2.08 -2.24
CA ILE A 10 -17.45 -1.24 -3.43
C ILE A 10 -16.37 -0.19 -3.16
N ILE A 11 -16.29 0.38 -1.96
CA ILE A 11 -15.23 1.36 -1.63
C ILE A 11 -13.87 0.67 -1.50
N ILE A 12 -13.80 -0.53 -0.91
CA ILE A 12 -12.53 -1.21 -0.64
C ILE A 12 -11.98 -1.98 -1.84
N PHE A 13 -12.86 -2.51 -2.69
CA PHE A 13 -12.47 -3.31 -3.86
C PHE A 13 -12.78 -2.64 -5.19
N GLY A 14 -13.49 -1.50 -5.19
CA GLY A 14 -13.93 -0.81 -6.38
C GLY A 14 -13.28 0.57 -6.52
N THR A 15 -12.37 0.68 -7.47
CA THR A 15 -11.66 1.93 -7.81
C THR A 15 -12.47 2.87 -8.70
N ASP A 16 -13.65 2.44 -9.15
CA ASP A 16 -14.57 3.27 -9.94
C ASP A 16 -15.26 4.37 -9.12
N THR A 17 -15.23 4.27 -7.78
CA THR A 17 -15.84 5.27 -6.89
C THR A 17 -14.82 6.28 -6.36
N PRO A 18 -15.20 7.56 -6.19
CA PRO A 18 -14.30 8.57 -5.60
C PRO A 18 -13.86 8.19 -4.18
N GLY A 19 -14.70 7.47 -3.43
CA GLY A 19 -14.35 6.95 -2.10
C GLY A 19 -13.29 5.86 -2.14
N GLY A 20 -13.35 4.94 -3.11
CA GLY A 20 -12.34 3.90 -3.27
C GLY A 20 -10.99 4.47 -3.69
N LYS A 21 -10.97 5.40 -4.65
CA LYS A 21 -9.74 6.10 -5.04
C LYS A 21 -9.07 6.83 -3.88
N LEU A 22 -9.85 7.53 -3.05
CA LEU A 22 -9.31 8.22 -1.88
C LEU A 22 -8.69 7.23 -0.89
N PHE A 23 -9.36 6.11 -0.64
CA PHE A 23 -8.87 5.05 0.23
C PHE A 23 -7.54 4.46 -0.27
N ASP A 24 -7.44 4.15 -1.56
CA ASP A 24 -6.23 3.61 -2.18
C ASP A 24 -5.07 4.62 -2.14
N ILE A 25 -5.33 5.89 -2.45
CA ILE A 25 -4.33 6.96 -2.35
C ILE A 25 -3.85 7.11 -0.91
N CYS A 26 -4.76 7.15 0.07
CA CYS A 26 -4.40 7.22 1.49
C CYS A 26 -3.56 6.00 1.92
N LEU A 27 -3.89 4.80 1.45
CA LEU A 27 -3.11 3.60 1.73
C LEU A 27 -1.71 3.67 1.13
N ILE A 28 -1.58 4.06 -0.13
CA ILE A 28 -0.29 4.22 -0.80
C ILE A 28 0.57 5.24 -0.03
N ILE A 29 0.03 6.39 0.33
CA ILE A 29 0.73 7.42 1.13
C ILE A 29 1.19 6.83 2.46
N THR A 30 0.31 6.08 3.14
CA THR A 30 0.62 5.45 4.43
C THR A 30 1.73 4.40 4.29
N ILE A 31 1.71 3.58 3.23
CA ILE A 31 2.76 2.60 2.92
C ILE A 31 4.09 3.31 2.69
N ILE A 32 4.12 4.31 1.82
CA ILE A 32 5.33 5.08 1.51
C ILE A 32 5.89 5.74 2.77
N LEU A 33 5.05 6.38 3.58
CA LEU A 33 5.48 7.02 4.81
C LEU A 33 6.04 6.00 5.81
N SER A 34 5.42 4.81 5.90
CA SER A 34 5.93 3.73 6.75
C SER A 34 7.30 3.23 6.29
N ILE A 35 7.55 3.18 4.98
CA ILE A 35 8.85 2.80 4.41
C ILE A 35 9.90 3.88 4.70
N ILE A 36 9.56 5.16 4.50
CA ILE A 36 10.46 6.27 4.81
C ILE A 36 10.85 6.24 6.28
N MET A 37 9.90 6.01 7.18
CA MET A 37 10.17 5.86 8.61
C MET A 37 11.15 4.72 8.92
N VAL A 38 11.02 3.57 8.25
CA VAL A 38 11.98 2.46 8.38
C VAL A 38 13.36 2.83 7.82
N MET A 39 13.41 3.59 6.72
CA MET A 39 14.68 4.09 6.18
C MET A 39 15.35 5.08 7.15
N VAL A 40 14.59 5.96 7.79
CA VAL A 40 15.12 6.88 8.82
C VAL A 40 15.62 6.09 10.04
N ASP A 41 14.88 5.07 10.49
CA ASP A 41 15.28 4.19 11.60
C ASP A 41 16.55 3.38 11.29
N SER A 42 16.90 3.19 10.00
CA SER A 42 18.13 2.51 9.61
C SER A 42 19.40 3.33 9.84
N VAL A 43 19.28 4.65 10.04
CA VAL A 43 20.41 5.54 10.31
C VAL A 43 20.70 5.58 11.82
N PRO A 44 21.88 5.15 12.29
CA PRO A 44 22.17 5.00 13.72
C PRO A 44 21.98 6.28 14.54
N ASP A 45 22.35 7.44 13.99
CA ASP A 45 22.24 8.74 14.67
C ASP A 45 20.78 9.12 14.97
N TYR A 46 19.89 8.84 14.02
CA TYR A 46 18.46 9.06 14.18
C TYR A 46 17.82 8.01 15.10
N HIS A 47 18.25 6.74 15.01
CA HIS A 47 17.77 5.69 15.91
C HIS A 47 18.08 6.00 17.38
N ASN A 48 19.29 6.46 17.66
CA ASN A 48 19.73 6.76 19.03
C ASN A 48 19.00 7.97 19.63
N SER A 49 18.61 8.94 18.80
CA SER A 49 17.97 10.19 19.24
C SER A 49 16.43 10.11 19.25
N TYR A 50 15.84 9.36 18.31
CA TYR A 50 14.39 9.33 18.06
C TYR A 50 13.78 7.93 18.09
N GLY A 51 14.51 6.91 18.54
CA GLY A 51 14.08 5.51 18.49
C GLY A 51 12.71 5.24 19.10
N ASP A 52 12.34 5.91 20.20
CA ASP A 52 11.01 5.75 20.82
C ASP A 52 9.89 6.39 19.99
N SER A 53 10.13 7.57 19.40
CA SER A 53 9.19 8.22 18.47
C SER A 53 9.01 7.38 17.20
N LEU A 54 10.08 6.80 16.66
CA LEU A 54 10.05 5.92 15.50
C LEU A 54 9.27 4.62 15.79
N ARG A 55 9.44 4.04 16.99
CA ARG A 55 8.63 2.90 17.44
C ARG A 55 7.15 3.26 17.59
N PHE A 56 6.83 4.44 18.13
CA PHE A 56 5.45 4.90 18.21
C PHE A 56 4.82 5.03 16.82
N ALA A 57 5.53 5.65 15.87
CA ALA A 57 5.08 5.77 14.49
C ALA A 57 4.89 4.39 13.84
N GLU A 58 5.80 3.45 14.05
CA GLU A 58 5.67 2.08 13.58
C GLU A 58 4.38 1.42 14.07
N TRP A 59 4.07 1.59 15.35
CA TRP A 59 2.83 1.08 15.94
C TRP A 59 1.59 1.71 15.30
N VAL A 60 1.59 3.02 15.07
CA VAL A 60 0.51 3.71 14.35
C VAL A 60 0.30 3.10 12.97
N PHE A 61 1.36 2.91 12.17
CA PHE A 61 1.23 2.28 10.85
C PHE A 61 0.73 0.85 10.93
N THR A 62 1.21 0.09 11.91
CA THR A 62 0.79 -1.31 12.12
C THR A 62 -0.70 -1.38 12.42
N ILE A 63 -1.19 -0.51 13.31
CA ILE A 63 -2.61 -0.43 13.65
C ILE A 63 -3.44 -0.04 12.42
N LEU A 64 -2.99 0.94 11.63
CA LEU A 64 -3.68 1.35 10.41
C LEU A 64 -3.77 0.19 9.39
N PHE A 65 -2.69 -0.54 9.16
CA PHE A 65 -2.69 -1.70 8.28
C PHE A 65 -3.52 -2.86 8.84
N SER A 66 -3.54 -3.06 10.16
CA SER A 66 -4.39 -4.07 10.79
C SER A 66 -5.86 -3.74 10.62
N ILE A 67 -6.25 -2.47 10.81
CA ILE A 67 -7.62 -2.01 10.59
C ILE A 67 -8.01 -2.26 9.13
N GLU A 68 -7.15 -1.89 8.17
CA GLU A 68 -7.40 -2.14 6.76
C GLU A 68 -7.55 -3.63 6.44
N TYR A 69 -6.68 -4.49 6.95
CA TYR A 69 -6.76 -5.93 6.75
C TYR A 69 -8.05 -6.53 7.31
N ILE A 70 -8.45 -6.12 8.52
CA ILE A 70 -9.71 -6.53 9.14
C ILE A 70 -10.91 -6.05 8.32
N LEU A 71 -10.86 -4.80 7.85
CA LEU A 71 -11.94 -4.21 7.06
C LEU A 71 -12.11 -4.97 5.72
N ARG A 72 -11.00 -5.32 5.06
CA ARG A 72 -11.00 -6.17 3.86
C ARG A 72 -11.61 -7.55 4.14
N ILE A 73 -11.22 -8.20 5.24
CA ILE A 73 -11.81 -9.48 5.65
C ILE A 73 -13.33 -9.36 5.91
N TYR A 74 -13.76 -8.30 6.61
CA TYR A 74 -15.17 -8.09 6.97
C TYR A 74 -16.08 -7.89 5.74
N CYS A 75 -15.54 -7.28 4.68
CA CYS A 75 -16.27 -6.98 3.46
C CYS A 75 -16.35 -8.15 2.47
N VAL A 76 -15.47 -9.16 2.62
CA VAL A 76 -15.48 -10.32 1.73
C VAL A 76 -16.52 -11.34 2.18
N ARG A 77 -17.26 -11.90 1.19
CA ARG A 77 -18.32 -12.89 1.44
C ARG A 77 -17.80 -14.22 2.00
N ARG A 78 -16.59 -14.63 1.61
CA ARG A 78 -15.89 -15.82 2.13
C ARG A 78 -14.52 -15.42 2.68
N VAL A 79 -14.43 -15.25 3.99
CA VAL A 79 -13.21 -14.83 4.71
C VAL A 79 -11.99 -15.66 4.33
N GLY A 80 -12.10 -16.99 4.35
CA GLY A 80 -10.99 -17.88 4.00
C GLY A 80 -10.49 -17.70 2.58
N SER A 81 -11.37 -17.37 1.63
CA SER A 81 -10.96 -17.12 0.24
C SER A 81 -10.06 -15.89 0.11
N TYR A 82 -10.21 -14.90 0.98
CA TYR A 82 -9.37 -13.72 0.97
C TYR A 82 -8.06 -13.95 1.73
N ILE A 83 -8.13 -14.53 2.93
CA ILE A 83 -6.93 -14.81 3.75
C ILE A 83 -5.92 -15.68 2.98
N PHE A 84 -6.39 -16.70 2.27
CA PHE A 84 -5.55 -17.58 1.45
C PHE A 84 -5.31 -17.06 0.01
N SER A 85 -5.78 -15.85 -0.32
CA SER A 85 -5.46 -15.22 -1.60
C SER A 85 -4.06 -14.59 -1.56
N PHE A 86 -3.46 -14.40 -2.74
CA PHE A 86 -2.17 -13.71 -2.86
C PHE A 86 -2.16 -12.35 -2.15
N TYR A 87 -3.22 -11.55 -2.31
CA TYR A 87 -3.35 -10.24 -1.68
C TYR A 87 -3.53 -10.32 -0.16
N GLY A 88 -4.34 -11.26 0.33
CA GLY A 88 -4.52 -11.46 1.78
C GLY A 88 -3.27 -11.99 2.48
N ILE A 89 -2.47 -12.81 1.80
CA ILE A 89 -1.16 -13.26 2.29
C ILE A 89 -0.18 -12.08 2.37
N ILE A 90 -0.14 -11.23 1.34
CA ILE A 90 0.70 -10.02 1.35
C ILE A 90 0.33 -9.10 2.52
N ASP A 91 -0.96 -8.85 2.74
CA ASP A 91 -1.42 -8.01 3.85
C ASP A 91 -1.05 -8.60 5.21
N PHE A 92 -1.18 -9.92 5.37
CA PHE A 92 -0.77 -10.60 6.59
C PHE A 92 0.74 -10.54 6.83
N LEU A 93 1.55 -10.78 5.79
CA LEU A 93 3.02 -10.70 5.85
C LEU A 93 3.51 -9.28 6.20
N ALA A 94 2.78 -8.24 5.79
CA ALA A 94 3.10 -6.85 6.14
C ALA A 94 2.91 -6.53 7.63
N LEU A 95 2.03 -7.27 8.32
CA LEU A 95 1.73 -7.10 9.75
C LEU A 95 2.61 -7.99 10.65
N LEU A 96 2.97 -9.17 10.16
CA LEU A 96 3.66 -10.24 10.89
C LEU A 96 4.88 -9.77 11.72
N PRO A 97 5.83 -8.98 11.16
CA PRO A 97 7.06 -8.65 11.87
C PRO A 97 6.84 -7.89 13.18
N THR A 98 5.89 -6.96 13.20
CA THR A 98 5.60 -6.14 14.40
C THR A 98 4.87 -6.94 15.46
N TYR A 99 3.89 -7.78 15.07
CA TYR A 99 3.20 -8.65 16.02
C TYR A 99 4.11 -9.74 16.61
N LEU A 100 4.97 -10.33 15.79
CA LEU A 100 5.91 -11.37 16.24
C LEU A 100 6.97 -10.81 17.20
N SER A 101 7.34 -9.53 17.05
CA SER A 101 8.26 -8.85 17.97
C SER A 101 7.71 -8.71 19.39
N ILE A 102 6.39 -8.81 19.59
CA ILE A 102 5.74 -8.67 20.91
C ILE A 102 5.57 -10.05 21.57
N LEU A 103 5.28 -11.07 20.76
CA LEU A 103 4.99 -12.43 21.22
C LEU A 103 6.23 -13.19 21.71
N LEU A 104 7.44 -12.74 21.35
CA LEU A 104 8.71 -13.38 21.71
C LEU A 104 9.56 -12.48 22.64
N PRO A 105 9.34 -12.45 23.96
CA PRO A 105 10.24 -11.78 24.90
C PRO A 105 11.38 -12.71 25.38
N GLY A 106 12.66 -12.30 25.24
CA GLY A 106 13.82 -13.06 25.77
C GLY A 106 15.20 -12.49 25.37
N ALA A 107 16.28 -12.91 26.04
CA ALA A 107 17.64 -12.36 25.82
C ALA A 107 18.30 -12.80 24.49
N GLU A 108 18.07 -14.04 24.02
CA GLU A 108 18.41 -14.49 22.66
C GLU A 108 17.55 -13.79 21.58
N VAL A 109 16.47 -13.12 21.99
CA VAL A 109 15.49 -12.50 21.10
C VAL A 109 15.97 -11.13 20.61
N PHE A 110 17.01 -10.51 21.17
CA PHE A 110 17.51 -9.24 20.63
C PHE A 110 18.00 -9.37 19.18
N SER A 111 18.64 -10.48 18.83
CA SER A 111 19.04 -10.80 17.45
C SER A 111 17.83 -11.08 16.56
N VAL A 112 16.86 -11.83 17.07
CA VAL A 112 15.60 -12.12 16.36
C VAL A 112 14.79 -10.85 16.11
N ILE A 113 14.62 -9.98 17.11
CA ILE A 113 13.95 -8.69 16.99
C ILE A 113 14.62 -7.85 15.90
N ARG A 114 15.96 -7.82 15.85
CA ARG A 114 16.69 -7.11 14.78
C ARG A 114 16.36 -7.65 13.39
N VAL A 115 16.33 -8.97 13.23
CA VAL A 115 15.92 -9.61 11.96
C VAL A 115 14.46 -9.26 11.63
N LEU A 116 13.54 -9.30 12.61
CA LEU A 116 12.14 -8.90 12.42
C LEU A 116 12.02 -7.43 11.99
N ARG A 117 12.91 -6.53 12.42
CA ARG A 117 12.92 -5.14 11.93
C ARG A 117 13.20 -5.07 10.43
N VAL A 118 14.14 -5.86 9.93
CA VAL A 118 14.45 -5.95 8.49
C VAL A 118 13.25 -6.53 7.73
N LEU A 119 12.58 -7.53 8.28
CA LEU A 119 11.39 -8.15 7.65
C LEU A 119 10.22 -7.16 7.47
N ARG A 120 10.20 -6.01 8.16
CA ARG A 120 9.19 -4.97 7.92
C ARG A 120 9.22 -4.43 6.49
N VAL A 121 10.33 -4.65 5.75
CA VAL A 121 10.38 -4.42 4.30
C VAL A 121 9.25 -5.12 3.55
N PHE A 122 8.70 -6.22 4.07
CA PHE A 122 7.53 -6.90 3.49
C PHE A 122 6.31 -6.00 3.34
N ARG A 123 6.19 -4.91 4.11
CA ARG A 123 5.15 -3.89 3.88
C ARG A 123 5.19 -3.31 2.47
N VAL A 124 6.37 -3.24 1.84
CA VAL A 124 6.53 -2.81 0.44
C VAL A 124 5.75 -3.70 -0.52
N LEU A 125 5.54 -4.98 -0.18
CA LEU A 125 4.80 -5.92 -1.02
C LEU A 125 3.33 -5.52 -1.16
N LYS A 126 2.77 -4.74 -0.22
CA LYS A 126 1.42 -4.17 -0.38
C LYS A 126 1.31 -3.27 -1.61
N LEU A 127 2.41 -2.69 -2.09
CA LEU A 127 2.40 -1.89 -3.33
C LEU A 127 2.08 -2.72 -4.58
N VAL A 128 2.38 -4.02 -4.58
CA VAL A 128 2.08 -4.94 -5.70
C VAL A 128 0.58 -4.99 -6.00
N GLN A 129 -0.26 -4.77 -4.99
CA GLN A 129 -1.71 -4.75 -5.12
C GLN A 129 -2.21 -3.61 -6.03
N PHE A 130 -1.45 -2.53 -6.12
CA PHE A 130 -1.75 -1.36 -6.94
C PHE A 130 -1.06 -1.40 -8.31
N MET A 131 -0.10 -2.32 -8.52
CA MET A 131 0.58 -2.45 -9.82
C MET A 131 -0.35 -2.99 -10.91
N GLY A 132 -1.36 -3.79 -10.57
CA GLY A 132 -2.37 -4.24 -11.53
C GLY A 132 -3.20 -3.09 -12.12
N GLU A 133 -3.44 -2.04 -11.34
CA GLU A 133 -4.11 -0.82 -11.82
C GLU A 133 -3.17 0.05 -12.67
N ALA A 134 -1.89 0.12 -12.30
CA ALA A 134 -0.88 0.78 -13.11
C ALA A 134 -0.75 0.12 -14.50
N ASP A 135 -0.88 -1.21 -14.58
CA ASP A 135 -0.89 -1.95 -15.85
C ASP A 135 -2.12 -1.61 -16.71
N GLN A 136 -3.31 -1.45 -16.11
CA GLN A 136 -4.49 -0.96 -16.84
C GLN A 136 -4.29 0.47 -17.36
N LEU A 137 -3.72 1.36 -16.55
CA LEU A 137 -3.38 2.73 -16.97
C LEU A 137 -2.38 2.71 -18.13
N MET A 138 -1.31 1.92 -18.03
CA MET A 138 -0.31 1.75 -19.08
C MET A 138 -0.93 1.22 -20.38
N LYS A 139 -1.83 0.24 -20.29
CA LYS A 139 -2.58 -0.29 -21.44
C LYS A 139 -3.47 0.78 -22.08
N ALA A 140 -4.17 1.59 -21.28
CA ALA A 140 -5.01 2.68 -21.76
C ALA A 140 -4.20 3.79 -22.44
N MET A 141 -3.03 4.15 -21.88
CA MET A 141 -2.10 5.10 -22.49
C MET A 141 -1.52 4.57 -23.80
N ALA A 142 -1.11 3.31 -23.84
CA ALA A 142 -0.60 2.65 -25.05
C ALA A 142 -1.67 2.62 -26.16
N ALA A 143 -2.93 2.32 -25.82
CA ALA A 143 -4.05 2.36 -26.76
C ALA A 143 -4.33 3.78 -27.28
N SER A 144 -4.12 4.81 -26.46
CA SER A 144 -4.38 6.21 -26.82
C SER A 144 -3.19 6.89 -27.54
N LYS A 145 -2.00 6.29 -27.52
CA LYS A 145 -0.75 6.83 -28.09
C LYS A 145 -0.92 7.33 -29.52
N ARG A 146 -1.59 6.57 -30.39
CA ARG A 146 -1.79 6.96 -31.79
C ARG A 146 -2.63 8.23 -31.92
N LYS A 147 -3.72 8.35 -31.15
CA LYS A 147 -4.61 9.52 -31.18
C LYS A 147 -3.90 10.77 -30.65
N ILE A 148 -3.16 10.64 -29.54
CA ILE A 148 -2.36 11.73 -28.97
C ILE A 148 -1.32 12.21 -29.98
N PHE A 149 -0.62 11.29 -30.65
CA PHE A 149 0.39 11.64 -31.65
C PHE A 149 -0.21 12.44 -32.81
N VAL A 150 -1.34 11.99 -33.37
CA VAL A 150 -2.01 12.70 -34.47
C VAL A 150 -2.47 14.09 -34.04
N PHE A 151 -3.04 14.22 -32.84
CA PHE A 151 -3.48 15.51 -32.29
C PHE A 151 -2.30 16.49 -32.09
N LEU A 152 -1.21 16.04 -31.48
CA LEU A 152 0.00 16.85 -31.30
C LEU A 152 0.63 17.23 -32.64
N PHE A 153 0.69 16.32 -33.59
CA PHE A 153 1.21 16.58 -34.94
C PHE A 153 0.41 17.66 -35.66
N PHE A 154 -0.92 17.59 -35.58
CA PHE A 154 -1.81 18.61 -36.12
C PHE A 154 -1.59 19.97 -35.46
N ILE A 155 -1.52 20.03 -34.12
CA ILE A 155 -1.25 21.28 -33.39
C ILE A 155 0.07 21.90 -33.80
N ILE A 156 1.14 21.11 -33.91
CA ILE A 156 2.46 21.59 -34.31
C ILE A 156 2.39 22.16 -35.74
N THR A 157 1.76 21.44 -36.67
CA THR A 157 1.64 21.91 -38.06
C THR A 157 0.84 23.21 -38.15
N LEU A 158 -0.26 23.31 -37.41
CA LEU A 158 -1.09 24.52 -37.36
C LEU A 158 -0.33 25.70 -36.76
N ALA A 159 0.41 25.49 -35.66
CA ALA A 159 1.23 26.50 -35.01
C ALA A 159 2.33 27.03 -35.95
N THR A 160 2.95 26.16 -36.75
CA THR A 160 3.95 26.56 -37.75
C THR A 160 3.37 27.34 -38.94
N ILE A 161 2.08 27.16 -39.26
CA ILE A 161 1.42 27.87 -40.37
C ILE A 161 0.88 29.25 -39.92
N LEU A 162 0.36 29.34 -38.69
CA LEU A 162 -0.27 30.54 -38.14
C LEU A 162 0.70 31.47 -37.39
N GLY A 163 1.83 30.96 -36.92
CA GLY A 163 2.94 31.74 -36.37
C GLY A 163 3.84 32.29 -37.47
#